data_AF-A0A0G0SD90-F1
#
_entry.id   AF-A0A0G0SD90-F1
#
_cell.length_a   1.000
_cell.length_b   1.000
_cell.length_c   1.000
_cell.angle_alpha   90.00
_cell.angle_beta   90.00
_cell.angle_gamma   90.00
#
_symmetry.space_group_name_H-M   'P 1'
#
loop_
_entity.id
_entity.type
_entity.pdbx_description
1 polymer ?
#
loop_
_entity_poly.entity_id
_entity_poly.type
_entity_poly.pdbx_seq_one_letter_code
_entity_poly.pdbx_strand_id
1 'polypeptide(L)' 'MKKYYLILREIFYFLTCSAIILTLLESGWNGMVLAYFNINWLLISWVFVGIVILLINPKNS' A
#
# COMPACT_ATOMS: atom_id res chain seq x y z
N MET A 1 -12.15 5.15 -17.15
CA MET A 1 -12.19 4.74 -15.73
C MET A 1 -11.61 3.35 -15.48
N LYS A 2 -11.98 2.29 -16.22
CA LYS A 2 -11.43 0.92 -16.02
C LYS A 2 -9.90 0.81 -16.06
N LYS A 3 -9.22 1.51 -16.97
CA LYS A 3 -7.74 1.51 -17.07
C LYS A 3 -7.08 2.11 -15.81
N TYR A 4 -7.59 3.23 -15.31
CA TYR A 4 -7.10 3.87 -14.09
C TYR A 4 -7.34 2.99 -12.85
N TYR A 5 -8.50 2.34 -12.78
CA TYR A 5 -8.80 1.38 -11.71
C TYR A 5 -7.82 0.20 -11.70
N LEU A 6 -7.48 -0.36 -12.87
CA LEU A 6 -6.50 -1.45 -12.96
C LEU A 6 -5.11 -1.02 -12.46
N ILE A 7 -4.63 0.15 -12.88
CA ILE A 7 -3.33 0.68 -12.45
C ILE A 7 -3.33 0.92 -10.94
N LEU A 8 -4.37 1.56 -10.39
CA LEU A 8 -4.48 1.79 -8.95
C LEU A 8 -4.51 0.48 -8.18
N ARG A 9 -5.24 -0.53 -8.68
CA ARG A 9 -5.29 -1.86 -8.07
C ARG A 9 -3.90 -2.51 -8.01
N GLU A 10 -3.11 -2.41 -9.07
CA GLU A 10 -1.73 -2.90 -9.08
C GLU A 10 -0.85 -2.16 -8.07
N ILE A 11 -0.96 -0.83 -7.99
CA ILE A 11 -0.25 -0.02 -6.99
C ILE A 11 -0.64 -0.45 -5.57
N PHE A 12 -1.92 -0.70 -5.31
CA PHE A 12 -2.39 -1.16 -4.01
C PHE A 12 -1.83 -2.53 -3.64
N TYR A 13 -1.79 -3.48 -4.58
CA TYR A 13 -1.17 -4.78 -4.35
C TYR A 13 0.33 -4.66 -4.09
N PHE A 14 1.03 -3.81 -4.86
CA PHE A 14 2.44 -3.54 -4.63
C PHE A 14 2.69 -2.98 -3.22
N LEU A 15 1.94 -1.94 -2.82
CA LEU A 15 2.03 -1.36 -1.48
C LEU A 15 1.71 -2.38 -0.38
N THR A 16 0.75 -3.27 -0.61
CA THR A 16 0.41 -4.35 0.34
C THR A 16 1.58 -5.33 0.50
N CYS A 17 2.17 -5.78 -0.60
CA CYS A 17 3.35 -6.64 -0.57
C CYS A 17 4.53 -5.95 0.12
N SER A 18 4.80 -4.69 -0.21
CA SER A 18 5.86 -3.91 0.46
C SER A 18 5.60 -3.79 1.96
N ALA A 19 4.37 -3.50 2.38
CA ALA A 19 4.01 -3.40 3.80
C ALA A 19 4.25 -4.73 4.54
N ILE A 20 3.85 -5.85 3.93
CA ILE A 20 4.06 -7.19 4.51
C ILE A 20 5.56 -7.49 4.63
N ILE A 21 6.33 -7.30 3.56
CA ILE A 21 7.78 -7.57 3.55
C ILE A 21 8.50 -6.71 4.58
N LEU A 22 8.21 -5.41 4.63
CA LEU A 22 8.82 -4.48 5.57
C LEU A 22 8.44 -4.82 7.03
N THR A 23 7.20 -5.23 7.27
CA THR A 23 6.76 -5.66 8.61
C THR A 23 7.44 -6.97 9.03
N LEU A 24 7.56 -7.94 8.13
CA LEU A 24 8.28 -9.20 8.39
C LEU A 24 9.76 -8.95 8.65
N LEU A 25 10.38 -8.05 7.87
CA LEU A 25 11.78 -7.67 8.03
C LEU A 25 12.00 -6.97 9.38
N GLU A 26 11.13 -6.04 9.75
CA GLU A 26 11.17 -5.39 11.06
C GLU A 26 10.97 -6.39 12.21
N SER A 27 10.08 -7.38 12.03
CA SER A 27 9.86 -8.43 13.03
C SER A 27 11.07 -9.37 13.18
N GLY A 28 11.81 -9.63 12.11
CA GLY A 28 13.02 -10.45 12.15
C GLY A 28 14.26 -9.68 12.59
N TRP A 29 14.31 -8.37 12.31
CA TRP A 29 15.44 -7.49 12.61
C TRP A 29 14.93 -6.16 13.16
N ASN A 30 14.62 -6.18 14.46
CA ASN A 30 14.01 -5.05 15.16
C ASN A 30 14.86 -3.78 15.03
N GLY A 31 14.24 -2.70 14.57
CA GLY A 31 14.84 -1.38 14.40
C GLY A 31 15.54 -1.15 13.05
N MET A 32 15.72 -2.15 12.19
CA MET A 32 16.41 -1.94 10.90
C MET A 32 15.52 -1.17 9.92
N VAL A 33 14.23 -1.51 9.81
CA VAL A 33 13.34 -0.83 8.87
C VAL A 33 12.99 0.54 9.41
N LEU A 34 12.63 0.65 10.69
CA LEU A 34 12.28 1.94 11.30
C LEU A 34 13.43 2.96 11.29
N ALA A 35 14.70 2.52 11.27
CA ALA A 35 15.86 3.40 11.23
C ALA A 35 16.10 4.05 9.84
N TYR A 36 15.74 3.38 8.75
CA TYR A 36 16.00 3.86 7.38
C TYR A 36 14.74 4.20 6.59
N PHE A 37 13.60 3.68 7.01
CA PHE A 37 12.35 3.76 6.29
C PHE A 37 11.19 4.05 7.22
N ASN A 38 10.49 5.15 6.96
CA ASN A 38 9.33 5.52 7.75
C ASN A 38 8.10 4.74 7.26
N ILE A 39 7.84 3.60 7.92
CA ILE A 39 6.68 2.73 7.64
C ILE A 39 5.35 3.50 7.69
N ASN A 40 5.24 4.56 8.50
CA ASN A 40 4.01 5.34 8.59
C ASN A 40 3.66 6.00 7.25
N TRP A 41 4.65 6.50 6.50
CA TRP A 41 4.39 7.10 5.18
C TRP A 41 3.93 6.07 4.15
N LEU A 42 4.45 4.84 4.22
CA LEU A 42 4.00 3.73 3.38
C LEU A 42 2.55 3.35 3.71
N LEU A 43 2.22 3.23 4.99
CA LEU A 43 0.85 2.93 5.44
C LEU A 43 -0.14 4.03 5.06
N ILE A 44 0.23 5.30 5.23
CA ILE A 44 -0.59 6.45 4.79
C ILE A 44 -0.86 6.36 3.28
N SER A 45 0.17 6.08 2.48
CA SER A 45 0.03 5.93 1.02
C SER A 45 -0.85 4.73 0.67
N TRP A 46 -0.70 3.62 1.38
CA TRP A 46 -1.53 2.41 1.22
C TRP A 46 -3.01 2.68 1.51
N VAL A 47 -3.31 3.35 2.63
CA VAL A 47 -4.69 3.74 3.00
C VAL A 47 -5.27 4.70 1.96
N PHE A 48 -4.51 5.72 1.55
CA PHE A 48 -4.95 6.70 0.56
C PHE A 48 -5.32 6.03 -0.77
N VAL A 49 -4.45 5.17 -1.31
CA VAL A 49 -4.73 4.43 -2.55
C VAL A 49 -5.94 3.50 -2.38
N GLY A 50 -6.07 2.84 -1.23
CA GLY A 50 -7.24 2.00 -0.91
C GLY A 50 -8.56 2.79 -0.97
N ILE A 51 -8.60 3.99 -0.37
CA ILE A 51 -9.77 4.88 -0.40
C ILE A 51 -10.08 5.29 -1.84
N VAL A 52 -9.08 5.72 -2.61
CA VAL A 52 -9.25 6.15 -4.00
C VAL A 52 -9.81 5.02 -4.87
N ILE A 53 -9.36 3.77 -4.67
CA ILE A 53 -9.88 2.60 -5.39
C ILE A 53 -11.36 2.35 -5.05
N LEU A 54 -11.74 2.46 -3.78
CA LEU A 54 -13.13 2.29 -3.34
C LEU A 54 -14.05 3.34 -3.96
N LEU A 55 -13.60 4.60 -4.04
CA LEU A 55 -14.38 5.70 -4.63
C LEU A 55 -14.56 5.56 -6.16
N ILE A 56 -13.55 5.03 -6.85
CA ILE A 56 -13.56 4.91 -8.33
C ILE A 56 -14.11 3.55 -8.79
N ASN A 57 -14.49 2.66 -7.85
CA ASN A 57 -14.90 1.30 -8.16
C ASN A 57 -16.04 1.28 -9.20
N PRO A 58 -15.78 0.79 -10.44
CA PRO A 58 -16.73 0.85 -11.55
C PRO A 58 -17.93 -0.09 -11.37
N LYS A 59 -17.95 -0.90 -10.31
CA LYS A 59 -19.09 -1.77 -9.97
C LYS A 59 -20.20 -1.04 -9.20
N ASN A 60 -19.93 0.19 -8.74
CA ASN A 60 -20.83 1.00 -7.92
C ASN A 60 -21.43 2.21 -8.67
N SER A 61 -21.27 2.26 -10.00
CA SER A 61 -21.76 3.32 -10.89
C SER A 61 -22.55 2.76 -12.06
#